data_AF-A0A4R9IGQ1-F1
#
_entry.id   AF-A0A4R9IGQ1-F1
#
_cell.length_a   1.000
_cell.length_b   1.000
_cell.length_c   1.000
_cell.angle_alpha   90.00
_cell.angle_beta   90.00
_cell.angle_gamma   90.00
#
_symmetry.space_group_name_H-M   'P 1'
#
loop_
_entity.id
_entity.type
_entity.pdbx_description
1 polymer ?
#
loop_
_entity_poly.entity_id
_entity_poly.type
_entity_poly.pdbx_seq_one_letter_code
_entity_poly.pdbx_strand_id
1 'polypeptide(L)'
;MRTVIYVILIFTMFINCTLKEEDKTSDQIVRTLVSDYASSSISAARESAGSGKNFRIGGNIAGLSGIMFLQNNAAEQAPFNISGRFYLPQSYPDGTNYVITVSSKPSNQTCTISNGFGRVSGGDVTNIIVNCI
;
A
#
# COMPACT_ATOMS: atom_id res chain seq x y z
N MET A 1 -36.64 -66.65 7.54
CA MET A 1 -37.40 -65.43 7.91
C MET A 1 -36.63 -64.55 8.90
N ARG A 2 -36.12 -65.10 10.02
CA ARG A 2 -35.29 -64.35 11.01
C ARG A 2 -34.00 -63.74 10.43
N THR A 3 -33.26 -64.46 9.59
CA THR A 3 -31.99 -63.99 8.99
C THR A 3 -32.19 -62.84 8.00
N VAL A 4 -33.32 -62.81 7.28
CA VAL A 4 -33.65 -61.76 6.29
C VAL A 4 -34.01 -60.44 7.00
N ILE A 5 -34.70 -60.51 8.15
CA ILE A 5 -35.01 -59.34 8.98
C ILE A 5 -33.72 -58.72 9.55
N TYR A 6 -32.74 -59.53 9.95
CA TYR A 6 -31.43 -59.03 10.42
C TYR A 6 -30.65 -58.31 9.31
N VAL A 7 -30.65 -58.84 8.08
CA VAL A 7 -29.96 -58.19 6.95
C VAL A 7 -30.62 -56.86 6.58
N ILE A 8 -31.96 -56.78 6.62
CA ILE A 8 -32.70 -55.53 6.37
C ILE A 8 -32.45 -54.51 7.49
N LEU A 9 -32.40 -54.94 8.76
CA LEU A 9 -32.09 -54.04 9.89
C LEU A 9 -30.64 -53.54 9.85
N ILE A 10 -29.68 -54.40 9.48
CA ILE A 10 -28.28 -54.02 9.30
C ILE A 10 -28.16 -53.05 8.12
N PHE A 11 -28.78 -53.35 6.98
CA PHE A 11 -28.73 -52.48 5.79
C PHE A 11 -29.40 -51.11 6.04
N THR A 12 -30.52 -51.09 6.76
CA THR A 12 -31.18 -49.82 7.17
C THR A 12 -30.39 -49.07 8.24
N MET A 13 -29.70 -49.74 9.18
CA MET A 13 -28.74 -49.08 10.06
C MET A 13 -27.56 -48.50 9.28
N PHE A 14 -27.03 -49.21 8.28
CA PHE A 14 -25.96 -48.70 7.41
C PHE A 14 -26.43 -47.49 6.60
N ILE A 15 -27.63 -47.53 6.00
CA ILE A 15 -28.21 -46.38 5.27
C ILE A 15 -28.47 -45.18 6.19
N ASN A 16 -28.96 -45.41 7.42
CA ASN A 16 -29.17 -44.34 8.41
C ASN A 16 -27.84 -43.81 9.00
N CYS A 17 -26.76 -44.58 8.99
CA CYS A 17 -25.43 -44.15 9.42
C CYS A 17 -24.74 -43.24 8.38
N THR A 18 -25.11 -43.31 7.10
CA THR A 18 -24.51 -42.47 6.04
C THR A 18 -25.23 -41.13 5.80
N LEU A 19 -26.30 -40.81 6.54
CA LEU A 19 -26.99 -39.50 6.47
C LEU A 19 -26.85 -38.70 7.77
N LYS A 20 -25.64 -38.66 8.34
CA LYS A 20 -25.26 -37.62 9.30
C LYS A 20 -24.05 -36.85 8.79
N GLU A 21 -24.22 -36.16 7.67
CA GLU A 21 -23.39 -34.98 7.34
C GLU A 21 -23.87 -33.78 8.19
N GLU A 22 -23.58 -33.86 9.48
CA GLU A 22 -23.50 -32.68 10.34
C GLU A 22 -22.22 -32.79 11.16
N ASP A 23 -21.12 -32.32 10.59
CA ASP A 23 -20.27 -31.41 11.35
C ASP A 23 -19.69 -30.32 10.44
N LYS A 24 -20.53 -29.35 10.08
CA LYS A 24 -20.15 -28.11 9.38
C LYS A 24 -19.47 -27.09 10.31
N THR A 25 -19.03 -27.49 11.50
CA THR A 25 -18.47 -26.57 12.49
C THR A 25 -16.95 -26.42 12.34
N SER A 26 -16.24 -27.51 12.03
CA SER A 26 -14.77 -27.50 11.94
C SER A 26 -14.24 -26.71 10.73
N ASP A 27 -14.90 -26.80 9.57
CA ASP A 27 -14.46 -26.12 8.34
C ASP A 27 -14.80 -24.61 8.35
N GLN A 28 -15.89 -24.22 9.02
CA GLN A 28 -16.26 -22.81 9.24
C GLN A 28 -15.32 -22.14 10.24
N ILE A 29 -14.95 -22.81 11.35
CA ILE A 29 -13.97 -22.27 12.31
C ILE A 29 -12.61 -22.09 11.64
N VAL A 30 -12.13 -23.04 10.84
CA VAL A 30 -10.85 -22.90 10.12
C VAL A 30 -10.91 -21.77 9.09
N ARG A 31 -12.01 -21.62 8.33
CA ARG A 31 -12.18 -20.50 7.39
C ARG A 31 -12.32 -19.14 8.06
N THR A 32 -12.98 -19.06 9.21
CA THR A 32 -13.12 -17.83 10.01
C THR A 32 -11.80 -17.48 10.69
N LEU A 33 -11.11 -18.42 11.31
CA LEU A 33 -9.79 -18.19 11.91
C LEU A 33 -8.70 -17.89 10.85
N VAL A 34 -8.75 -18.51 9.67
CA VAL A 34 -7.86 -18.14 8.53
C VAL A 34 -8.23 -16.77 7.98
N SER A 35 -9.52 -16.41 7.94
CA SER A 35 -9.96 -15.05 7.57
C SER A 35 -9.57 -14.01 8.61
N ASP A 36 -9.57 -14.35 9.90
CA ASP A 36 -9.18 -13.46 11.01
C ASP A 36 -7.65 -13.38 11.16
N TYR A 37 -6.90 -14.45 10.86
CA TYR A 37 -5.44 -14.43 10.77
C TYR A 37 -4.96 -13.67 9.54
N ALA A 38 -5.63 -13.87 8.39
CA ALA A 38 -5.45 -13.02 7.23
C ALA A 38 -5.82 -11.58 7.58
N SER A 39 -6.93 -11.32 8.26
CA SER A 39 -7.35 -9.97 8.64
C SER A 39 -6.43 -9.32 9.69
N SER A 40 -5.84 -10.05 10.63
CA SER A 40 -4.91 -9.50 11.64
C SER A 40 -3.50 -9.24 11.07
N SER A 41 -3.00 -10.10 10.19
CA SER A 41 -1.79 -9.82 9.40
C SER A 41 -2.00 -8.72 8.36
N ILE A 42 -3.23 -8.54 7.90
CA ILE A 42 -3.65 -7.46 7.02
C ILE A 42 -3.89 -6.16 7.80
N SER A 43 -4.39 -6.17 9.04
CA SER A 43 -4.54 -4.95 9.86
C SER A 43 -3.17 -4.36 10.19
N ALA A 44 -2.20 -5.19 10.55
CA ALA A 44 -0.81 -4.76 10.78
C ALA A 44 -0.10 -4.29 9.48
N ALA A 45 -0.56 -4.72 8.30
CA ALA A 45 -0.03 -4.27 7.00
C ALA A 45 -0.82 -3.11 6.37
N ARG A 46 -2.07 -2.85 6.78
CA ARG A 46 -2.95 -1.80 6.24
C ARG A 46 -2.95 -0.52 7.06
N GLU A 47 -2.29 -0.49 8.21
CA GLU A 47 -2.11 0.75 8.97
C GLU A 47 -1.06 1.69 8.35
N SER A 48 -0.33 1.27 7.32
CA SER A 48 0.58 2.14 6.54
C SER A 48 0.23 2.28 5.06
N ALA A 49 -0.81 1.60 4.56
CA ALA A 49 -1.25 1.75 3.17
C ALA A 49 -2.47 2.68 3.13
N GLY A 50 -2.24 3.98 2.97
CA GLY A 50 -3.33 4.91 2.74
C GLY A 50 -4.09 4.52 1.48
N SER A 51 -5.42 4.42 1.58
CA SER A 51 -6.49 4.37 0.56
C SER A 51 -6.29 3.59 -0.78
N GLY A 52 -5.15 2.99 -1.09
CA GLY A 52 -4.79 2.51 -2.44
C GLY A 52 -4.69 3.62 -3.50
N LYS A 53 -4.71 4.90 -3.10
CA LYS A 53 -4.63 6.04 -4.02
C LYS A 53 -3.19 6.51 -4.11
N ASN A 54 -2.74 6.87 -5.31
CA ASN A 54 -1.45 7.50 -5.52
C ASN A 54 -1.61 9.01 -5.71
N PHE A 55 -0.70 9.77 -5.12
CA PHE A 55 -0.64 11.21 -5.20
C PHE A 55 0.72 11.67 -5.69
N ARG A 56 0.77 12.86 -6.28
CA ARG A 56 2.01 13.45 -6.80
C ARG A 56 2.67 14.29 -5.73
N ILE A 57 3.99 14.38 -5.80
CA ILE A 57 4.79 15.25 -4.93
C ILE A 57 5.42 16.32 -5.81
N GLY A 58 5.27 17.58 -5.41
CA GLY A 58 5.66 18.72 -6.21
C GLY A 58 5.65 20.02 -5.42
N GLY A 59 5.89 21.10 -6.14
CA GLY A 59 6.15 22.39 -5.54
C GLY A 59 6.42 23.48 -6.56
N ASN A 60 7.14 24.52 -6.13
CA ASN A 60 7.60 25.60 -6.97
C ASN A 60 9.13 25.78 -6.85
N ILE A 61 9.80 25.87 -7.98
CA ILE A 61 11.22 26.24 -8.09
C ILE A 61 11.30 27.73 -8.45
N ALA A 62 12.09 28.51 -7.72
CA ALA A 62 12.35 29.91 -7.99
C ALA A 62 13.86 30.15 -8.22
N GLY A 63 14.17 31.01 -9.19
CA GLY A 63 15.53 31.49 -9.44
C GLY A 63 16.48 30.47 -10.11
N LEU A 64 16.00 29.31 -10.55
CA LEU A 64 16.84 28.30 -11.20
C LEU A 64 17.38 28.79 -12.55
N SER A 65 18.69 28.73 -12.71
CA SER A 65 19.45 29.05 -13.92
C SER A 65 20.44 27.92 -14.22
N GLY A 66 20.00 26.95 -15.01
CA GLY A 66 20.76 25.75 -15.35
C GLY A 66 19.97 24.48 -15.05
N ILE A 67 20.66 23.35 -14.90
CA ILE A 67 20.03 22.05 -14.55
C ILE A 67 20.30 21.76 -13.09
N MET A 68 19.23 21.40 -12.38
CA MET A 68 19.25 20.90 -11.01
C MET A 68 18.62 19.51 -10.99
N PHE A 69 19.07 18.65 -10.09
CA PHE A 69 18.45 17.36 -9.81
C PHE A 69 17.89 17.36 -8.40
N LEU A 70 16.59 17.07 -8.29
CA LEU A 70 15.95 16.78 -7.02
C LEU A 70 15.87 15.26 -6.84
N GLN A 71 15.99 14.82 -5.61
CA GLN A 71 15.92 13.42 -5.23
C GLN A 71 14.88 13.23 -4.13
N ASN A 72 14.03 12.21 -4.25
CA ASN A 72 13.10 11.80 -3.20
C ASN A 72 13.58 10.51 -2.53
N ASN A 73 13.72 10.53 -1.20
CA ASN A 73 14.07 9.38 -0.36
C ASN A 73 15.31 8.61 -0.85
N ALA A 74 16.29 9.30 -1.43
CA ALA A 74 17.46 8.72 -2.08
C ALA A 74 17.18 7.72 -3.23
N ALA A 75 15.92 7.53 -3.64
CA ALA A 75 15.49 6.47 -4.55
C ALA A 75 15.10 6.98 -5.95
N GLU A 76 14.31 8.06 -6.02
CA GLU A 76 13.96 8.71 -7.28
C GLU A 76 14.81 9.97 -7.46
N GLN A 77 15.39 10.16 -8.64
CA GLN A 77 16.07 11.40 -9.02
C GLN A 77 15.46 11.95 -10.31
N ALA A 78 15.19 13.27 -10.34
CA ALA A 78 14.56 13.94 -11.48
C ALA A 78 15.28 15.27 -11.81
N PRO A 79 15.58 15.53 -13.10
CA PRO A 79 16.14 16.81 -13.54
C PRO A 79 15.06 17.89 -13.68
N PHE A 80 15.42 19.11 -13.35
CA PHE A 80 14.64 20.33 -13.58
C PHE A 80 15.57 21.41 -14.15
N ASN A 81 15.09 22.15 -15.14
CA ASN A 81 15.87 23.20 -15.82
C ASN A 81 15.10 24.51 -15.99
N ILE A 82 13.90 24.60 -15.44
CA ILE A 82 13.00 25.76 -15.57
C ILE A 82 12.45 26.08 -14.18
N SER A 83 12.38 27.36 -13.84
CA SER A 83 11.68 27.84 -12.65
C SER A 83 10.17 27.78 -12.85
N GLY A 84 9.43 27.45 -11.80
CA GLY A 84 7.98 27.35 -11.81
C GLY A 84 7.47 26.12 -11.08
N ARG A 85 6.18 25.81 -11.29
CA ARG A 85 5.54 24.63 -10.70
C ARG A 85 6.17 23.36 -11.26
N PHE A 86 6.48 22.43 -10.39
CA PHE A 86 7.03 21.13 -10.74
C PHE A 86 6.30 20.00 -10.01
N TYR A 87 6.44 18.80 -10.56
CA TYR A 87 6.08 17.54 -9.92
C TYR A 87 7.19 16.53 -10.19
N LEU A 88 7.41 15.62 -9.25
CA LEU A 88 8.23 14.44 -9.50
C LEU A 88 7.55 13.52 -10.55
N PRO A 89 8.34 12.77 -11.33
CA PRO A 89 7.83 11.80 -12.30
C PRO A 89 6.94 10.71 -11.68
N GLN A 90 7.34 10.16 -10.54
CA GLN A 90 6.58 9.11 -9.85
C GLN A 90 5.43 9.66 -9.00
N SER A 91 4.36 8.88 -8.93
CA SER A 91 3.29 9.06 -7.96
C SER A 91 3.46 8.10 -6.79
N TYR A 92 3.11 8.52 -5.60
CA TYR A 92 3.35 7.80 -4.36
C TYR A 92 2.04 7.41 -3.68
N PRO A 93 1.93 6.18 -3.13
CA PRO A 93 0.76 5.79 -2.36
C PRO A 93 0.48 6.77 -1.22
N ASP A 94 -0.79 6.95 -0.90
CA ASP A 94 -1.20 7.70 0.28
C ASP A 94 -0.53 7.14 1.53
N GLY A 95 -0.05 8.04 2.38
CA GLY A 95 0.72 7.70 3.55
C GLY A 95 2.21 7.44 3.35
N THR A 96 2.72 7.59 2.12
CA THR A 96 4.17 7.54 1.85
C THR A 96 4.87 8.74 2.48
N ASN A 97 5.93 8.50 3.24
CA ASN A 97 6.85 9.55 3.68
C ASN A 97 7.74 9.99 2.52
N TYR A 98 8.10 11.26 2.47
CA TYR A 98 8.99 11.83 1.47
C TYR A 98 10.05 12.72 2.10
N VAL A 99 11.20 12.76 1.46
CA VAL A 99 12.34 13.64 1.78
C VAL A 99 12.98 14.05 0.46
N ILE A 100 12.79 15.31 0.10
CA ILE A 100 13.32 15.96 -1.08
C ILE A 100 14.66 16.59 -0.74
N THR A 101 15.69 16.20 -1.48
CA THR A 101 17.04 16.76 -1.41
C THR A 101 17.47 17.27 -2.78
N VAL A 102 18.41 18.21 -2.79
CA VAL A 102 19.10 18.62 -4.02
C VAL A 102 20.30 17.69 -4.19
N SER A 103 20.26 16.79 -5.17
CA SER A 103 21.39 15.87 -5.43
C SER A 103 22.47 16.51 -6.29
N SER A 104 22.09 17.43 -7.17
CA SER A 104 23.03 18.25 -7.96
C SER A 104 22.39 19.58 -8.31
N LYS A 105 23.21 20.64 -8.37
CA LYS A 105 22.78 22.02 -8.64
C LYS A 105 23.74 22.69 -9.62
N PRO A 106 23.33 23.76 -10.32
CA PRO A 106 24.25 24.59 -11.09
C PRO A 106 25.39 25.12 -10.21
N SER A 107 26.62 25.17 -10.75
CA SER A 107 27.82 25.57 -10.00
C SER A 107 27.72 26.96 -9.39
N ASN A 108 26.98 27.87 -10.05
CA ASN A 108 26.85 29.27 -9.66
C ASN A 108 25.57 29.58 -8.87
N GLN A 109 24.88 28.55 -8.34
CA GLN A 109 23.67 28.74 -7.55
C GLN A 109 23.69 27.95 -6.26
N THR A 110 23.02 28.44 -5.23
CA THR A 110 22.72 27.71 -4.00
C THR A 110 21.21 27.52 -3.91
N CYS A 111 20.77 26.26 -3.91
CA CYS A 111 19.36 25.91 -3.82
C CYS A 111 19.01 25.43 -2.41
N THR A 112 18.00 26.04 -1.81
CA THR A 112 17.45 25.69 -0.49
C THR A 112 16.03 25.18 -0.64
N ILE A 113 15.66 24.19 0.18
CA ILE A 113 14.33 23.56 0.13
C ILE A 113 13.58 23.87 1.42
N SER A 114 12.35 24.35 1.30
CA SER A 114 11.36 24.44 2.39
C SER A 114 10.25 23.43 2.16
N ASN A 115 9.70 22.87 3.24
CA ASN A 115 8.72 21.77 3.21
C ASN A 115 9.22 20.53 2.44
N GLY A 116 10.54 20.32 2.43
CA GLY A 116 11.18 19.23 1.70
C GLY A 116 10.89 17.85 2.26
N PHE A 117 10.30 17.72 3.44
CA PHE A 117 9.96 16.43 4.02
C PHE A 117 8.52 16.42 4.53
N GLY A 118 7.95 15.22 4.65
CA GLY A 118 6.60 15.05 5.15
C GLY A 118 6.02 13.70 4.79
N ARG A 119 4.69 13.61 4.84
CA ARG A 119 3.91 12.43 4.48
C ARG A 119 2.80 12.82 3.52
N VAL A 120 2.61 12.02 2.48
CA VAL A 120 1.44 12.13 1.60
C VAL A 120 0.18 11.84 2.43
N SER A 121 -0.82 12.73 2.38
CA SER A 121 -2.04 12.59 3.18
C SER A 121 -3.26 13.05 2.40
N GLY A 122 -3.93 12.11 1.74
CA GLY A 122 -5.23 12.33 1.09
C GLY A 122 -5.22 13.30 -0.12
N GLY A 123 -4.05 13.68 -0.63
CA GLY A 123 -3.92 14.62 -1.75
C GLY A 123 -2.49 14.79 -2.27
N ASP A 124 -2.36 15.47 -3.41
CA ASP A 124 -1.08 15.87 -3.98
C ASP A 124 -0.34 16.83 -3.04
N VAL A 125 0.93 16.55 -2.79
CA VAL A 125 1.84 17.47 -2.11
C VAL A 125 2.28 18.52 -3.12
N THR A 126 1.97 19.79 -2.85
CA THR A 126 2.23 20.91 -3.80
C THR A 126 2.89 22.11 -3.15
N ASN A 127 3.23 22.03 -1.86
CA ASN A 127 3.72 23.12 -1.03
C ASN A 127 5.25 23.11 -0.84
N ILE A 128 5.99 22.31 -1.62
CA ILE A 128 7.46 22.30 -1.59
C ILE A 128 7.97 23.57 -2.27
N ILE A 129 8.92 24.26 -1.65
CA ILE A 129 9.50 25.48 -2.20
C ILE A 129 10.99 25.27 -2.35
N VAL A 130 11.50 25.45 -3.57
CA VAL A 130 12.93 25.40 -3.87
C VAL A 130 13.39 26.77 -4.32
N ASN A 131 14.26 27.41 -3.55
CA ASN A 131 14.80 28.73 -3.86
C ASN A 131 16.27 28.60 -4.24
N CYS A 132 16.61 28.90 -5.49
CA CYS A 132 17.97 28.97 -5.99
C CYS A 132 18.40 30.43 -6.14
N ILE A 133 19.50 30.81 -5.50
CA ILE A 133 20.14 32.13 -5.58
C ILE A 133 21.58 32.04 -6.07
#